data_AF-A0AB40AK68-F1
#
_entry.id   AF-A0AB40AK68-F1
#
_cell.length_a   1.000
_cell.length_b   1.000
_cell.length_c   1.000
_cell.angle_alpha   90.00
_cell.angle_beta   90.00
_cell.angle_gamma   90.00
#
_symmetry.space_group_name_H-M   'P 1'
#
loop_
_entity.id
_entity.type
_entity.pdbx_description
1 polymer ?
#
loop_
_entity_poly.entity_id
_entity_poly.type
_entity_poly.pdbx_seq_one_letter_code
_entity_poly.pdbx_strand_id
1 'polypeptide(L)'
;MATKLLLLPPLLLLILPTLILLNGPWKAPFRPSDLLPLLPRPVSWTILSSLHSAVDLLPTFIGAATSSPNSSLNWKGACFYNNTAWMVFHNKSSSPFGGGTLHIKASKAHSWTCIDLYIFATPYRVTWDYYFLAREHTLDFKEWETEAELEYVKQNGVSIFLMKSGMIGTLQALWDVFPLFSNSRWGENSNLAFLKKHMGATFEQRPQPWVSNINVDDIHSGDFLAISKIRGHWGGFETIEKWATGSFAGHTAVCLKDSEGKLWVGESGHDNDKGETVIVVLPWEEWWAFELAQDDADPHIALLPLHPDIRAKLNVTAAWEYVRSMSGKPYGYHNMIFSWIDTIHGNYPPPLDAHVAASIMTVWSKLQPNYTDLWNEALNKRLGTKGLDLPEIIVEAERRGSSFDELLTVPEQDDWLYADGRSTSCVAYIVEMYKQAGLFHPITDSIQATEFTIKDAYILKFFEDNSSRLPEWCNEHDDVKLPFCQITGKYRMELPDYNTIEPYPHMNERCPSLPPKYIRPDGC
;
A
#
# COMPACT_ATOMS: atom_id res chain seq x y z
N MET A 1 57.74 -19.70 -22.26
CA MET A 1 56.78 -19.73 -21.14
C MET A 1 55.38 -19.62 -21.73
N ALA A 2 54.80 -20.60 -22.41
CA ALA A 2 54.47 -21.97 -22.00
C ALA A 2 53.54 -22.03 -20.77
N THR A 3 52.26 -22.31 -21.07
CA THR A 3 51.24 -23.03 -20.27
C THR A 3 50.76 -22.42 -18.95
N LYS A 4 49.53 -21.88 -18.95
CA LYS A 4 48.45 -22.06 -17.92
C LYS A 4 47.31 -21.02 -18.11
N LEU A 5 46.51 -21.10 -19.18
CA LEU A 5 45.26 -20.32 -19.24
C LEU A 5 44.20 -20.90 -20.20
N LEU A 6 44.02 -22.23 -20.21
CA LEU A 6 43.06 -22.88 -21.13
C LEU A 6 42.24 -24.02 -20.49
N LEU A 7 42.18 -24.10 -19.16
CA LEU A 7 41.49 -25.21 -18.46
C LEU A 7 40.22 -24.81 -17.67
N LEU A 8 39.77 -23.56 -17.72
CA LEU A 8 38.52 -23.16 -17.05
C LEU A 8 37.23 -23.47 -17.83
N PRO A 9 37.18 -23.45 -19.18
CA PRO A 9 35.94 -23.80 -19.90
C PRO A 9 35.52 -25.28 -19.83
N PRO A 10 36.43 -26.29 -19.91
CA PRO A 10 36.01 -27.69 -19.89
C PRO A 10 35.64 -28.18 -18.48
N LEU A 11 36.16 -27.55 -17.42
CA LEU A 11 35.86 -27.95 -16.04
C LEU A 11 34.42 -27.60 -15.65
N LEU A 12 33.89 -26.46 -16.13
CA LEU A 12 32.49 -26.07 -15.91
C LEU A 12 31.51 -26.98 -16.67
N LEU A 13 31.88 -27.42 -17.88
CA LEU A 13 31.11 -28.35 -18.71
C LEU A 13 31.12 -29.79 -18.21
N LEU A 14 32.09 -30.17 -17.37
CA LEU A 14 32.14 -31.48 -16.69
C LEU A 14 31.36 -31.51 -15.36
N ILE A 15 31.04 -30.35 -14.77
CA ILE A 15 30.27 -30.26 -13.51
C ILE A 15 28.75 -30.22 -13.77
N LEU A 16 28.32 -29.69 -14.93
CA LEU A 16 26.91 -29.61 -15.30
C LEU A 16 26.20 -30.99 -15.42
N PRO A 17 26.81 -32.06 -16.00
CA PRO A 17 26.16 -33.36 -16.07
C PRO A 17 26.15 -34.10 -14.74
N THR A 18 27.12 -33.84 -13.85
CA THR A 18 27.17 -34.46 -12.52
C THR A 18 26.14 -33.89 -11.55
N LEU A 19 25.67 -32.65 -11.76
CA LEU A 19 24.57 -32.05 -10.99
C LEU A 19 23.20 -32.62 -11.36
N ILE A 20 23.05 -33.19 -12.57
CA ILE A 20 21.79 -33.79 -13.05
C ILE A 20 21.65 -35.25 -12.58
N LEU A 21 22.74 -35.90 -12.16
CA LEU A 21 22.78 -37.32 -11.73
C LEU A 21 22.67 -37.55 -10.22
N LEU A 22 22.54 -36.50 -9.40
CA LEU A 22 22.35 -36.60 -7.94
C LEU A 22 20.86 -36.61 -7.55
N ASN A 23 20.07 -37.51 -8.14
CA ASN A 23 18.77 -37.93 -7.58
C ASN A 23 18.97 -39.08 -6.57
N GLY A 24 19.93 -38.91 -5.66
CA GLY A 24 20.14 -39.77 -4.49
C GLY A 24 19.73 -39.06 -3.19
N PRO A 25 19.67 -39.75 -2.03
CA PRO A 25 19.15 -39.19 -0.77
C PRO A 25 20.08 -38.17 -0.09
N TRP A 26 21.10 -37.67 -0.83
CA TRP A 26 22.13 -36.78 -0.32
C TRP A 26 21.77 -35.35 -0.72
N LYS A 27 21.60 -34.46 0.27
CA LYS A 27 21.27 -33.05 0.06
C LYS A 27 22.35 -32.40 -0.81
N ALA A 28 21.95 -31.74 -1.89
CA ALA A 28 22.87 -30.95 -2.70
C ALA A 28 23.55 -29.88 -1.82
N PRO A 29 24.87 -29.69 -1.89
CA PRO A 29 25.58 -28.72 -1.06
C PRO A 29 25.15 -27.28 -1.39
N PHE A 30 24.72 -27.03 -2.63
CA PHE A 30 24.21 -25.76 -3.13
C PHE A 30 23.10 -26.03 -4.16
N ARG A 31 22.10 -25.15 -4.24
CA ARG A 31 21.19 -25.06 -5.39
C ARG A 31 21.75 -24.10 -6.45
N PRO A 32 21.32 -24.23 -7.72
CA PRO A 32 21.68 -23.26 -8.76
C PRO A 32 21.37 -21.81 -8.38
N SER A 33 20.30 -21.57 -7.61
CA SER A 33 19.94 -20.27 -7.03
C SER A 33 20.98 -19.73 -6.04
N ASP A 34 21.63 -20.61 -5.27
CA ASP A 34 22.62 -20.23 -4.26
C ASP A 34 23.96 -19.84 -4.90
N LEU A 35 24.18 -20.21 -6.16
CA LEU A 35 25.34 -19.85 -6.96
C LEU A 35 25.10 -18.57 -7.77
N LEU A 36 23.87 -18.02 -7.81
CA LEU A 36 23.56 -16.77 -8.51
C LEU A 36 24.49 -15.61 -8.09
N PRO A 37 24.83 -15.40 -6.81
CA PRO A 37 25.78 -14.36 -6.42
C PRO A 37 27.21 -14.55 -6.96
N LEU A 38 27.57 -15.77 -7.36
CA LEU A 38 28.89 -16.12 -7.91
C LEU A 38 28.95 -16.02 -9.44
N LEU A 39 27.81 -15.85 -10.10
CA LEU A 39 27.74 -15.63 -11.55
C LEU A 39 28.02 -14.14 -11.87
N PRO A 40 28.51 -13.84 -13.09
CA PRO A 40 28.68 -12.47 -13.55
C PRO A 40 27.39 -11.67 -13.35
N ARG A 41 27.52 -10.47 -12.75
CA ARG A 41 26.38 -9.61 -12.39
C ARG A 41 25.27 -9.53 -13.45
N PRO A 42 25.53 -9.37 -14.76
CA PRO A 42 24.44 -9.28 -15.74
C PRO A 42 23.56 -10.54 -15.80
N VAL A 43 24.16 -11.73 -15.69
CA VAL A 43 23.46 -13.02 -15.81
C VAL A 43 22.73 -13.37 -14.52
N SER A 44 23.40 -13.17 -13.38
CA SER A 44 22.75 -13.36 -12.09
C SER A 44 21.61 -12.39 -11.89
N TRP A 45 21.78 -11.13 -12.27
CA TRP A 45 20.78 -10.09 -12.11
C TRP A 45 19.51 -10.35 -12.91
N THR A 46 19.61 -10.77 -14.18
CA THR A 46 18.43 -11.11 -14.99
C THR A 46 17.65 -12.31 -14.42
N ILE A 47 18.35 -13.31 -13.89
CA ILE A 47 17.69 -14.47 -13.29
C ILE A 47 17.10 -14.10 -11.92
N LEU A 48 17.82 -13.32 -11.11
CA LEU A 48 17.40 -12.87 -9.78
C LEU A 48 16.18 -11.94 -9.83
N SER A 49 16.14 -10.97 -10.77
CA SER A 49 14.99 -10.08 -10.95
C SER A 49 13.73 -10.78 -11.48
N SER A 50 13.89 -11.99 -12.04
CA SER A 50 12.76 -12.87 -12.38
C SER A 50 12.25 -13.69 -11.20
N LEU A 51 13.10 -13.93 -10.20
CA LEU A 51 12.83 -14.80 -9.04
C LEU A 51 12.28 -14.03 -7.83
N HIS A 52 12.61 -12.75 -7.69
CA HIS A 52 12.22 -11.92 -6.54
C HIS A 52 11.61 -10.58 -6.98
N SER A 53 10.75 -9.96 -6.16
CA SER A 53 10.24 -8.59 -6.35
C SER A 53 10.29 -7.75 -5.07
N ALA A 54 10.06 -6.44 -5.21
CA ALA A 54 9.90 -5.50 -4.11
C ALA A 54 8.94 -5.99 -3.00
N VAL A 55 7.91 -6.75 -3.37
CA VAL A 55 6.93 -7.33 -2.44
C VAL A 55 7.54 -8.42 -1.56
N ASP A 56 8.62 -9.07 -2.00
CA ASP A 56 9.32 -10.09 -1.21
C ASP A 56 10.20 -9.48 -0.09
N LEU A 57 10.24 -8.15 0.06
CA LEU A 57 10.74 -7.47 1.28
C LEU A 57 9.80 -7.61 2.46
N LEU A 58 8.52 -7.86 2.20
CA LEU A 58 7.53 -7.79 3.26
C LEU A 58 7.57 -9.08 4.10
N PRO A 59 7.61 -8.96 5.43
CA PRO A 59 7.56 -10.12 6.30
C PRO A 59 6.24 -10.86 6.10
N THR A 60 6.26 -12.19 6.19
CA THR A 60 5.04 -13.02 6.23
C THR A 60 4.80 -13.47 7.66
N PHE A 61 3.60 -13.25 8.19
CA PHE A 61 3.24 -13.78 9.52
C PHE A 61 3.18 -15.31 9.48
N ILE A 62 3.81 -15.95 10.47
CA ILE A 62 3.89 -17.41 10.60
C ILE A 62 2.98 -17.92 11.71
N GLY A 63 2.84 -17.15 12.78
CA GLY A 63 2.10 -17.52 13.99
C GLY A 63 2.80 -17.02 15.25
N ALA A 64 2.23 -17.33 16.41
CA ALA A 64 2.78 -16.92 17.70
C ALA A 64 3.35 -18.11 18.49
N ALA A 65 4.53 -17.92 19.08
CA ALA A 65 5.15 -18.92 19.96
C ALA A 65 4.65 -18.77 21.39
N THR A 66 3.94 -19.79 21.87
CA THR A 66 3.36 -19.85 23.23
C THR A 66 4.16 -20.79 24.13
N SER A 67 3.85 -20.77 25.44
CA SER A 67 4.58 -21.52 26.46
C SER A 67 4.11 -22.96 26.68
N SER A 68 3.08 -23.42 25.96
CA SER A 68 2.56 -24.77 26.14
C SER A 68 3.38 -25.81 25.35
N PRO A 69 3.86 -26.89 26.00
CA PRO A 69 4.62 -27.96 25.34
C PRO A 69 3.86 -28.69 24.23
N ASN A 70 2.53 -28.60 24.24
CA ASN A 70 1.64 -29.25 23.27
C ASN A 70 1.24 -28.36 22.09
N SER A 71 1.63 -27.09 22.07
CA SER A 71 1.26 -26.10 21.04
C SER A 71 2.48 -25.53 20.32
N SER A 72 3.47 -26.39 20.01
CA SER A 72 4.62 -25.97 19.22
C SER A 72 4.16 -25.51 17.83
N LEU A 73 4.39 -24.23 17.52
CA LEU A 73 4.09 -23.67 16.20
C LEU A 73 4.97 -24.35 15.17
N ASN A 74 4.40 -24.90 14.10
CA ASN A 74 5.14 -25.59 13.05
C ASN A 74 4.96 -24.90 11.70
N TRP A 75 6.06 -24.67 10.96
CA TRP A 75 5.98 -24.06 9.64
C TRP A 75 7.10 -24.51 8.70
N LYS A 76 6.94 -24.14 7.43
CA LYS A 76 7.94 -24.26 6.38
C LYS A 76 8.57 -22.90 6.13
N GLY A 77 9.85 -22.76 6.43
CA GLY A 77 10.65 -21.59 6.10
C GLY A 77 11.09 -21.55 4.64
N ALA A 78 11.73 -20.46 4.24
CA ALA A 78 12.37 -20.37 2.92
C ALA A 78 13.54 -21.37 2.87
N CYS A 79 14.30 -21.43 3.96
CA CYS A 79 15.50 -22.23 4.13
C CYS A 79 15.29 -23.62 4.72
N PHE A 80 14.51 -23.67 5.80
CA PHE A 80 14.30 -24.85 6.60
C PHE A 80 12.85 -25.32 6.46
N TYR A 81 12.65 -26.55 5.98
CA TYR A 81 11.31 -27.00 5.64
C TYR A 81 10.51 -27.58 6.81
N ASN A 82 11.12 -27.67 7.99
CA ASN A 82 10.44 -28.14 9.18
C ASN A 82 10.97 -27.38 10.40
N ASN A 83 10.26 -26.32 10.75
CA ASN A 83 10.60 -25.43 11.85
C ASN A 83 9.55 -25.56 12.94
N THR A 84 10.01 -25.51 14.19
CA THR A 84 9.12 -25.48 15.34
C THR A 84 9.52 -24.36 16.29
N ALA A 85 8.57 -23.67 16.93
CA ALA A 85 8.86 -22.65 17.94
C ALA A 85 8.02 -22.81 19.21
N TRP A 86 8.61 -22.50 20.35
CA TRP A 86 7.94 -22.45 21.65
C TRP A 86 8.65 -21.48 22.60
N MET A 87 7.93 -21.02 23.61
CA MET A 87 8.39 -20.02 24.56
C MET A 87 8.65 -20.64 25.93
N VAL A 88 9.74 -20.25 26.61
CA VAL A 88 10.01 -20.64 28.00
C VAL A 88 10.24 -19.41 28.86
N PHE A 89 9.33 -19.14 29.80
CA PHE A 89 9.48 -18.03 30.73
C PHE A 89 10.55 -18.31 31.79
N HIS A 90 11.26 -17.27 32.22
CA HIS A 90 12.25 -17.35 33.28
C HIS A 90 12.40 -16.02 34.02
N ASN A 91 12.87 -16.04 35.26
CA ASN A 91 13.25 -14.82 35.97
C ASN A 91 14.75 -14.79 36.29
N LYS A 92 15.59 -14.89 35.24
CA LYS A 92 17.06 -14.86 35.37
C LYS A 92 17.59 -13.50 35.83
N SER A 93 16.87 -12.42 35.48
CA SER A 93 17.22 -11.03 35.80
C SER A 93 16.80 -10.61 37.22
N SER A 94 16.06 -11.46 37.96
CA SER A 94 15.42 -11.12 39.24
C SER A 94 14.58 -9.85 39.16
N SER A 95 14.01 -9.57 38.00
CA SER A 95 13.21 -8.36 37.77
C SER A 95 11.73 -8.61 38.08
N PRO A 96 10.92 -7.56 38.28
CA PRO A 96 9.50 -7.69 38.60
C PRO A 96 8.72 -8.46 37.52
N PHE A 97 9.10 -8.28 36.25
CA PHE A 97 8.40 -8.87 35.11
C PHE A 97 9.08 -10.15 34.61
N GLY A 98 10.33 -10.41 35.00
CA GLY A 98 11.12 -11.52 34.45
C GLY A 98 11.29 -11.41 32.94
N GLY A 99 11.66 -12.51 32.30
CA GLY A 99 11.92 -12.60 30.86
C GLY A 99 11.49 -13.95 30.29
N GLY A 100 12.01 -14.29 29.11
CA GLY A 100 11.79 -15.60 28.52
C GLY A 100 12.77 -15.93 27.40
N THR A 101 12.97 -17.21 27.16
CA THR A 101 13.76 -17.75 26.05
C THR A 101 12.84 -18.32 24.98
N LEU A 102 12.87 -17.74 23.78
CA LEU A 102 12.19 -18.27 22.59
C LEU A 102 13.07 -19.33 21.96
N HIS A 103 12.57 -20.55 21.87
CA HIS A 103 13.27 -21.65 21.23
C HIS A 103 12.75 -21.82 19.81
N ILE A 104 13.67 -21.91 18.85
CA ILE A 104 13.35 -22.16 17.44
C ILE A 104 14.19 -23.33 16.96
N LYS A 105 13.52 -24.44 16.65
CA LYS A 105 14.16 -25.63 16.12
C LYS A 105 14.00 -25.66 14.61
N ALA A 106 15.07 -25.30 13.93
CA ALA A 106 15.14 -25.33 12.47
C ALA A 106 15.66 -26.70 12.00
N SER A 107 14.94 -27.35 11.08
CA SER A 107 15.36 -28.64 10.55
C SER A 107 15.06 -28.79 9.06
N LYS A 108 15.68 -29.80 8.44
CA LYS A 108 15.56 -30.06 6.99
C LYS A 108 15.94 -28.83 6.15
N ALA A 109 17.12 -28.25 6.42
CA ALA A 109 17.69 -27.21 5.54
C ALA A 109 17.79 -27.71 4.10
N HIS A 110 17.41 -26.87 3.15
CA HIS A 110 17.47 -27.21 1.72
C HIS A 110 18.85 -27.00 1.10
N SER A 111 19.72 -26.22 1.73
CA SER A 111 21.09 -25.91 1.29
C SER A 111 21.96 -25.56 2.52
N TRP A 112 23.28 -25.63 2.37
CA TRP A 112 24.24 -25.34 3.45
C TRP A 112 24.51 -23.84 3.65
N THR A 113 24.27 -23.02 2.63
CA THR A 113 24.56 -21.57 2.66
C THR A 113 23.31 -20.70 2.80
N CYS A 114 22.16 -21.34 2.97
CA CYS A 114 20.89 -20.66 2.99
C CYS A 114 20.60 -20.08 4.38
N ILE A 115 19.87 -18.96 4.42
CA ILE A 115 19.59 -18.18 5.62
C ILE A 115 18.10 -17.82 5.64
N ASP A 116 17.42 -18.14 6.75
CA ASP A 116 16.12 -17.52 7.06
C ASP A 116 16.35 -16.31 7.97
N LEU A 117 15.68 -15.20 7.69
CA LEU A 117 15.62 -14.02 8.56
C LEU A 117 14.22 -13.92 9.16
N TYR A 118 14.15 -13.82 10.49
CA TYR A 118 12.90 -13.73 11.23
C TYR A 118 12.79 -12.40 11.96
N ILE A 119 11.58 -11.87 12.02
CA ILE A 119 11.20 -10.76 12.89
C ILE A 119 10.31 -11.34 14.00
N PHE A 120 10.57 -10.93 15.24
CA PHE A 120 9.82 -11.32 16.41
C PHE A 120 9.19 -10.08 17.02
N ALA A 121 7.87 -10.10 17.20
CA ALA A 121 7.14 -8.94 17.68
C ALA A 121 6.15 -9.27 18.80
N THR A 122 5.99 -8.31 19.70
CA THR A 122 4.84 -8.12 20.57
C THR A 122 4.28 -6.73 20.26
N PRO A 123 3.08 -6.36 20.75
CA PRO A 123 2.61 -4.98 20.64
C PRO A 123 3.61 -3.96 21.22
N TYR A 124 4.43 -4.40 22.17
CA TYR A 124 5.37 -3.57 22.91
C TYR A 124 6.78 -3.55 22.32
N ARG A 125 7.23 -4.59 21.61
CA ARG A 125 8.61 -4.64 21.08
C ARG A 125 8.73 -5.37 19.76
N VAL A 126 9.79 -5.03 19.02
CA VAL A 126 10.20 -5.76 17.82
C VAL A 126 11.70 -6.06 17.90
N THR A 127 12.07 -7.28 17.53
CA THR A 127 13.46 -7.72 17.38
C THR A 127 13.57 -8.67 16.18
N TRP A 128 14.77 -9.06 15.80
CA TRP A 128 15.01 -9.96 14.68
C TRP A 128 16.12 -10.95 15.00
N ASP A 129 16.18 -12.05 14.26
CA ASP A 129 17.32 -12.96 14.27
C ASP A 129 17.40 -13.71 12.93
N TYR A 130 18.55 -14.32 12.65
CA TYR A 130 18.76 -15.09 11.43
C TYR A 130 19.30 -16.48 11.73
N TYR A 131 18.86 -17.46 10.95
CA TYR A 131 19.24 -18.86 11.14
C TYR A 131 19.89 -19.41 9.87
N PHE A 132 21.10 -19.96 10.04
CA PHE A 132 21.89 -20.59 8.97
C PHE A 132 22.14 -22.09 9.20
N LEU A 133 21.89 -22.60 10.42
CA LEU A 133 22.07 -24.01 10.77
C LEU A 133 20.76 -24.71 11.09
N ALA A 134 20.65 -25.96 10.65
CA ALA A 134 19.57 -26.86 11.07
C ALA A 134 19.87 -27.38 12.49
N ARG A 135 19.54 -26.58 13.49
CA ARG A 135 19.65 -26.89 14.92
C ARG A 135 18.57 -26.16 15.70
N GLU A 136 18.55 -26.38 17.00
CA GLU A 136 17.84 -25.52 17.93
C GLU A 136 18.63 -24.22 18.15
N HIS A 137 17.92 -23.11 18.02
CA HIS A 137 18.39 -21.75 18.31
C HIS A 137 17.53 -21.17 19.43
N THR A 138 18.07 -20.19 20.12
CA THR A 138 17.40 -19.53 21.24
C THR A 138 17.56 -18.04 21.16
N LEU A 139 16.47 -17.30 21.31
CA LEU A 139 16.45 -15.86 21.45
C LEU A 139 16.01 -15.52 22.88
N ASP A 140 16.88 -14.83 23.64
CA ASP A 140 16.65 -14.53 25.06
C ASP A 140 16.09 -13.10 25.23
N PHE A 141 14.84 -13.01 25.68
CA PHE A 141 14.26 -11.79 26.20
C PHE A 141 14.65 -11.67 27.66
N LYS A 142 15.68 -10.87 27.95
CA LYS A 142 16.23 -10.72 29.31
C LYS A 142 15.16 -10.26 30.31
N GLU A 143 14.35 -9.29 29.89
CA GLU A 143 13.30 -8.69 30.69
C GLU A 143 12.15 -8.17 29.79
N TRP A 144 10.91 -8.35 30.24
CA TRP A 144 9.72 -7.73 29.65
C TRP A 144 9.62 -6.25 30.04
N GLU A 145 9.19 -5.37 29.12
CA GLU A 145 9.23 -3.92 29.28
C GLU A 145 8.20 -3.47 30.32
N THR A 146 7.04 -4.14 30.36
CA THR A 146 5.92 -3.84 31.24
C THR A 146 5.22 -5.12 31.71
N GLU A 147 4.42 -5.00 32.77
CA GLU A 147 3.51 -6.06 33.21
C GLU A 147 2.50 -6.44 32.10
N ALA A 148 2.02 -5.44 31.35
CA ALA A 148 1.08 -5.66 30.25
C ALA A 148 1.71 -6.49 29.12
N GLU A 149 2.99 -6.27 28.80
CA GLU A 149 3.71 -7.13 27.85
C GLU A 149 3.84 -8.57 28.35
N LEU A 150 4.20 -8.76 29.62
CA LEU A 150 4.31 -10.09 30.21
C LEU A 150 2.98 -10.85 30.12
N GLU A 151 1.87 -10.20 30.49
CA GLU A 151 0.54 -10.82 30.42
C GLU A 151 0.10 -11.09 28.98
N TYR A 152 0.36 -10.16 28.05
CA TYR A 152 0.12 -10.39 26.63
C TYR A 152 0.89 -11.63 26.12
N VAL A 153 2.18 -11.74 26.41
CA VAL A 153 3.00 -12.87 25.91
C VAL A 153 2.58 -14.20 26.56
N LYS A 154 2.08 -14.20 27.80
CA LYS A 154 1.53 -15.41 28.44
C LYS A 154 0.27 -15.91 27.72
N GLN A 155 -0.57 -15.00 27.24
CA GLN A 155 -1.86 -15.32 26.63
C GLN A 155 -1.70 -15.60 25.13
N ASN A 156 -1.02 -14.71 24.41
CA ASN A 156 -0.95 -14.69 22.95
C ASN A 156 0.38 -15.23 22.39
N GLY A 157 1.45 -15.22 23.20
CA GLY A 157 2.79 -15.60 22.75
C GLY A 157 3.54 -14.47 22.02
N VAL A 158 4.68 -14.81 21.42
CA VAL A 158 5.48 -13.88 20.60
C VAL A 158 5.21 -14.13 19.13
N SER A 159 4.79 -13.11 18.39
CA SER A 159 4.53 -13.20 16.95
C SER A 159 5.82 -13.40 16.16
N ILE A 160 5.82 -14.36 15.25
CA ILE A 160 6.95 -14.72 14.40
C ILE A 160 6.60 -14.37 12.95
N PHE A 161 7.50 -13.62 12.31
CA PHE A 161 7.40 -13.30 10.89
C PHE A 161 8.66 -13.78 10.16
N LEU A 162 8.48 -14.28 8.95
CA LEU A 162 9.55 -14.74 8.08
C LEU A 162 9.74 -13.78 6.91
N MET A 163 10.99 -13.36 6.70
CA MET A 163 11.41 -12.70 5.48
C MET A 163 11.67 -13.78 4.40
N LYS A 164 10.69 -14.01 3.52
CA LYS A 164 10.75 -15.09 2.50
C LYS A 164 11.98 -15.02 1.60
N SER A 165 12.52 -13.82 1.40
CA SER A 165 13.70 -13.53 0.59
C SER A 165 15.05 -13.90 1.23
N GLY A 166 15.11 -14.09 2.55
CA GLY A 166 16.38 -14.17 3.29
C GLY A 166 17.25 -12.91 3.13
N MET A 167 18.46 -12.89 3.71
CA MET A 167 19.31 -11.67 3.75
C MET A 167 19.72 -11.14 2.35
N ILE A 168 20.06 -12.03 1.42
CA ILE A 168 20.48 -11.65 0.05
C ILE A 168 19.28 -11.12 -0.74
N GLY A 169 18.12 -11.77 -0.65
CA GLY A 169 16.91 -11.28 -1.29
C GLY A 169 16.38 -10.00 -0.63
N THR A 170 16.56 -9.79 0.69
CA THR A 170 16.25 -8.51 1.35
C THR A 170 17.14 -7.37 0.83
N LEU A 171 18.45 -7.57 0.68
CA LEU A 171 19.33 -6.54 0.08
C LEU A 171 19.00 -6.24 -1.39
N GLN A 172 18.51 -7.23 -2.14
CA GLN A 172 18.10 -7.08 -3.54
C GLN A 172 16.73 -6.43 -3.69
N ALA A 173 15.77 -6.81 -2.86
CA ALA A 173 14.44 -6.22 -2.92
C ALA A 173 14.46 -4.77 -2.37
N LEU A 174 15.42 -4.41 -1.49
CA LEU A 174 15.73 -3.00 -1.18
C LEU A 174 16.27 -2.24 -2.41
N TRP A 175 17.00 -2.91 -3.29
CA TRP A 175 17.43 -2.37 -4.58
C TRP A 175 16.28 -2.25 -5.60
N ASP A 176 15.21 -3.02 -5.45
CA ASP A 176 13.99 -2.92 -6.27
C ASP A 176 13.00 -1.87 -5.74
N VAL A 177 13.00 -1.57 -4.44
CA VAL A 177 12.16 -0.51 -3.84
C VAL A 177 12.79 0.88 -3.97
N PHE A 178 14.09 1.01 -3.73
CA PHE A 178 14.81 2.29 -3.87
C PHE A 178 14.52 3.04 -5.19
N PRO A 179 14.51 2.38 -6.37
CA PRO A 179 14.18 3.06 -7.62
C PRO A 179 12.76 3.59 -7.71
N LEU A 180 11.76 2.97 -7.07
CA LEU A 180 10.35 3.37 -7.19
C LEU A 180 10.15 4.85 -6.81
N PHE A 181 10.93 5.33 -5.83
CA PHE A 181 10.88 6.71 -5.34
C PHE A 181 11.86 7.65 -6.05
N SER A 182 12.66 7.14 -7.01
CA SER A 182 13.65 7.95 -7.72
C SER A 182 13.00 8.74 -8.86
N ASN A 183 13.34 10.04 -8.98
CA ASN A 183 12.93 10.83 -10.12
C ASN A 183 13.88 10.61 -11.31
N SER A 184 13.84 9.40 -11.88
CA SER A 184 14.70 8.99 -12.98
C SER A 184 13.96 8.08 -13.95
N ARG A 185 14.48 7.93 -15.17
CA ARG A 185 13.97 6.93 -16.13
C ARG A 185 14.01 5.51 -15.57
N TRP A 186 14.95 5.22 -14.67
CA TRP A 186 15.00 3.93 -13.98
C TRP A 186 13.83 3.78 -13.01
N GLY A 187 13.52 4.81 -12.23
CA GLY A 187 12.36 4.82 -11.34
C GLY A 187 11.04 4.70 -12.07
N GLU A 188 10.84 5.48 -13.14
CA GLU A 188 9.69 5.38 -14.04
C GLU A 188 9.48 3.95 -14.55
N ASN A 189 10.54 3.34 -15.12
CA ASN A 189 10.46 1.97 -15.61
C ASN A 189 10.19 0.95 -14.50
N SER A 190 10.71 1.16 -13.29
CA SER A 190 10.47 0.29 -12.14
C SER A 190 9.02 0.36 -11.66
N ASN A 191 8.43 1.57 -11.58
CA ASN A 191 7.02 1.74 -11.24
C ASN A 191 6.11 1.05 -12.27
N LEU A 192 6.36 1.27 -13.57
CA LEU A 192 5.60 0.61 -14.64
C LEU A 192 5.73 -0.92 -14.59
N ALA A 193 6.94 -1.44 -14.37
CA ALA A 193 7.17 -2.87 -14.24
C ALA A 193 6.46 -3.46 -13.00
N PHE A 194 6.44 -2.73 -11.88
CA PHE A 194 5.75 -3.11 -10.66
C PHE A 194 4.24 -3.20 -10.89
N LEU A 195 3.62 -2.12 -11.40
CA LEU A 195 2.18 -2.06 -11.65
C LEU A 195 1.76 -3.13 -12.68
N LYS A 196 2.54 -3.33 -13.74
CA LYS A 196 2.28 -4.41 -14.71
C LYS A 196 2.35 -5.80 -14.08
N LYS A 197 3.35 -6.06 -13.24
CA LYS A 197 3.54 -7.37 -12.59
C LYS A 197 2.45 -7.67 -11.56
N HIS A 198 2.05 -6.67 -10.78
CA HIS A 198 1.21 -6.87 -9.59
C HIS A 198 -0.26 -6.51 -9.81
N MET A 199 -0.59 -5.69 -10.80
CA MET A 199 -1.95 -5.25 -11.12
C MET A 199 -2.39 -5.59 -12.55
N GLY A 200 -1.46 -6.01 -13.41
CA GLY A 200 -1.77 -6.25 -14.83
C GLY A 200 -1.96 -4.97 -15.64
N ALA A 201 -1.58 -3.81 -15.11
CA ALA A 201 -1.66 -2.53 -15.81
C ALA A 201 -0.78 -2.53 -17.08
N THR A 202 -1.24 -1.88 -18.14
CA THR A 202 -0.52 -1.84 -19.42
C THR A 202 0.34 -0.59 -19.55
N PHE A 203 -0.19 0.58 -19.16
CA PHE A 203 0.41 1.90 -19.34
C PHE A 203 1.04 2.04 -20.74
N GLU A 204 0.22 1.86 -21.77
CA GLU A 204 0.68 2.02 -23.15
C GLU A 204 1.05 3.47 -23.45
N GLN A 205 2.14 3.69 -24.18
CA GLN A 205 2.57 5.05 -24.52
C GLN A 205 1.64 5.65 -25.58
N ARG A 206 1.21 6.90 -25.36
CA ARG A 206 0.37 7.66 -26.29
C ARG A 206 1.21 8.30 -27.42
N PRO A 207 0.63 8.48 -28.62
CA PRO A 207 1.22 9.35 -29.63
C PRO A 207 1.38 10.79 -29.12
N GLN A 208 2.36 11.51 -29.66
CA GLN A 208 2.55 12.94 -29.35
C GLN A 208 1.57 13.80 -30.18
N PRO A 209 1.15 14.98 -29.67
CA PRO A 209 1.54 15.59 -28.39
C PRO A 209 0.89 14.91 -27.17
N TRP A 210 1.59 14.89 -26.04
CA TRP A 210 1.08 14.31 -24.80
C TRP A 210 0.19 15.26 -23.99
N VAL A 211 0.01 16.49 -24.46
CA VAL A 211 -0.85 17.51 -23.86
C VAL A 211 -1.92 17.89 -24.88
N SER A 212 -3.18 17.84 -24.47
CA SER A 212 -4.32 18.24 -25.28
C SER A 212 -4.51 19.77 -25.27
N ASN A 213 -5.03 20.34 -26.36
CA ASN A 213 -5.39 21.76 -26.41
C ASN A 213 -6.79 21.97 -25.81
N ILE A 214 -6.83 22.17 -24.50
CA ILE A 214 -8.08 22.23 -23.71
C ILE A 214 -8.81 23.56 -23.95
N ASN A 215 -10.12 23.49 -24.14
CA ASN A 215 -10.99 24.64 -23.98
C ASN A 215 -11.63 24.61 -22.58
N VAL A 216 -11.28 25.57 -21.73
CA VAL A 216 -11.74 25.69 -20.33
C VAL A 216 -13.25 25.88 -20.22
N ASP A 217 -13.89 26.42 -21.26
CA ASP A 217 -15.34 26.60 -21.29
C ASP A 217 -16.09 25.27 -21.26
N ASP A 218 -15.48 24.19 -21.76
CA ASP A 218 -16.07 22.84 -21.79
C ASP A 218 -15.99 22.11 -20.45
N ILE A 219 -15.25 22.65 -19.47
CA ILE A 219 -15.13 22.10 -18.11
C ILE A 219 -16.20 22.71 -17.21
N HIS A 220 -16.84 21.88 -16.39
CA HIS A 220 -17.99 22.27 -15.57
C HIS A 220 -17.76 22.01 -14.08
N SER A 221 -18.55 22.70 -13.24
CA SER A 221 -18.56 22.44 -11.81
C SER A 221 -18.92 20.98 -11.52
N GLY A 222 -18.11 20.35 -10.68
CA GLY A 222 -18.23 18.95 -10.30
C GLY A 222 -17.53 17.96 -11.23
N ASP A 223 -16.96 18.39 -12.36
CA ASP A 223 -16.13 17.50 -13.18
C ASP A 223 -14.89 17.06 -12.38
N PHE A 224 -14.55 15.79 -12.49
CA PHE A 224 -13.53 15.13 -11.67
C PHE A 224 -12.21 15.03 -12.42
N LEU A 225 -11.10 15.26 -11.74
CA LEU A 225 -9.74 15.07 -12.27
C LEU A 225 -9.11 13.85 -11.60
N ALA A 226 -8.86 12.81 -12.37
CA ALA A 226 -8.05 11.67 -11.96
C ALA A 226 -6.59 11.93 -12.34
N ILE A 227 -5.68 11.81 -11.38
CA ILE A 227 -4.27 12.14 -11.54
C ILE A 227 -3.43 10.91 -11.21
N SER A 228 -2.42 10.64 -12.02
CA SER A 228 -1.50 9.52 -11.85
C SER A 228 -0.06 9.95 -12.11
N LYS A 229 0.76 9.91 -11.07
CA LYS A 229 2.21 10.10 -11.11
C LYS A 229 2.89 8.74 -11.13
N ILE A 230 4.02 8.65 -11.82
CA ILE A 230 4.73 7.39 -12.07
C ILE A 230 6.24 7.48 -11.90
N ARG A 231 6.77 8.67 -11.59
CA ARG A 231 8.19 8.86 -11.26
C ARG A 231 8.35 9.78 -10.05
N GLY A 232 9.55 9.79 -9.47
CA GLY A 232 9.82 10.59 -8.28
C GLY A 232 9.19 10.01 -7.02
N HIS A 233 9.28 10.76 -5.92
CA HIS A 233 8.83 10.27 -4.63
C HIS A 233 7.31 10.02 -4.60
N TRP A 234 6.52 10.94 -5.18
CA TRP A 234 5.07 10.79 -5.33
C TRP A 234 4.71 9.62 -6.24
N GLY A 235 5.41 9.42 -7.35
CA GLY A 235 5.17 8.25 -8.22
C GLY A 235 5.41 6.90 -7.54
N GLY A 236 6.41 6.82 -6.64
CA GLY A 236 6.65 5.64 -5.82
C GLY A 236 5.55 5.41 -4.79
N PHE A 237 5.10 6.47 -4.11
CA PHE A 237 3.98 6.41 -3.16
C PHE A 237 2.70 5.96 -3.85
N GLU A 238 2.31 6.63 -4.93
CA GLU A 238 1.13 6.28 -5.71
C GLU A 238 1.21 4.86 -6.27
N THR A 239 2.40 4.35 -6.61
CA THR A 239 2.55 2.98 -7.09
C THR A 239 2.14 1.95 -6.03
N ILE A 240 2.47 2.21 -4.76
CA ILE A 240 2.07 1.37 -3.63
C ILE A 240 0.59 1.55 -3.33
N GLU A 241 0.10 2.79 -3.33
CA GLU A 241 -1.32 3.11 -3.13
C GLU A 241 -2.21 2.43 -4.18
N LYS A 242 -1.87 2.54 -5.47
CA LYS A 242 -2.55 1.88 -6.59
C LYS A 242 -2.61 0.37 -6.36
N TRP A 243 -1.49 -0.22 -5.92
CA TRP A 243 -1.43 -1.65 -5.64
C TRP A 243 -2.30 -2.08 -4.45
N ALA A 244 -2.33 -1.30 -3.38
CA ALA A 244 -3.13 -1.57 -2.18
C ALA A 244 -4.64 -1.39 -2.43
N THR A 245 -5.01 -0.35 -3.16
CA THR A 245 -6.42 0.06 -3.34
C THR A 245 -7.06 -0.47 -4.62
N GLY A 246 -6.26 -0.94 -5.58
CA GLY A 246 -6.73 -1.27 -6.92
C GLY A 246 -7.06 -0.07 -7.78
N SER A 247 -6.81 1.15 -7.29
CA SER A 247 -6.90 2.35 -8.11
C SER A 247 -5.79 2.37 -9.16
N PHE A 248 -6.08 2.89 -10.35
CA PHE A 248 -5.08 3.13 -11.38
C PHE A 248 -4.70 4.62 -11.47
N ALA A 249 -5.33 5.46 -10.66
CA ALA A 249 -4.94 6.83 -10.34
C ALA A 249 -4.45 6.90 -8.88
N GLY A 250 -3.59 7.86 -8.55
CA GLY A 250 -3.05 8.01 -7.20
C GLY A 250 -3.33 9.38 -6.56
N HIS A 251 -3.98 10.29 -7.29
CA HIS A 251 -4.45 11.54 -6.72
C HIS A 251 -5.70 12.05 -7.46
N THR A 252 -6.46 12.94 -6.83
CA THR A 252 -7.72 13.43 -7.38
C THR A 252 -7.95 14.89 -7.05
N ALA A 253 -8.56 15.61 -7.99
CA ALA A 253 -9.00 16.99 -7.80
C ALA A 253 -10.39 17.21 -8.43
N VAL A 254 -11.04 18.32 -8.12
CA VAL A 254 -12.37 18.66 -8.65
C VAL A 254 -12.40 20.06 -9.24
N CYS A 255 -13.08 20.20 -10.37
CA CYS A 255 -13.28 21.46 -11.07
C CYS A 255 -14.55 22.19 -10.58
N LEU A 256 -14.45 23.50 -10.34
CA LEU A 256 -15.57 24.35 -9.91
C LEU A 256 -15.53 25.69 -10.65
N LYS A 257 -16.65 26.09 -11.26
CA LYS A 257 -16.84 27.45 -11.78
C LYS A 257 -17.46 28.35 -10.72
N ASP A 258 -16.90 29.54 -10.53
CA ASP A 258 -17.48 30.55 -9.67
C ASP A 258 -18.64 31.31 -10.35
N SER A 259 -19.22 32.29 -9.66
CA SER A 259 -20.32 33.11 -10.18
C SER A 259 -19.94 33.98 -11.38
N GLU A 260 -18.65 34.22 -11.62
CA GLU A 260 -18.13 34.94 -12.77
C GLU A 260 -17.77 34.00 -13.94
N GLY A 261 -17.91 32.69 -13.74
CA GLY A 261 -17.57 31.66 -14.72
C GLY A 261 -16.09 31.27 -14.73
N LYS A 262 -15.26 31.78 -13.81
CA LYS A 262 -13.85 31.40 -13.72
C LYS A 262 -13.71 30.01 -13.16
N LEU A 263 -12.79 29.22 -13.73
CA LEU A 263 -12.54 27.85 -13.30
C LEU A 263 -11.52 27.80 -12.15
N TRP A 264 -11.85 27.00 -11.15
CA TRP A 264 -11.04 26.70 -9.97
C TRP A 264 -10.87 25.20 -9.84
N VAL A 265 -9.76 24.78 -9.23
CA VAL A 265 -9.46 23.39 -8.90
C VAL A 265 -9.35 23.28 -7.38
N GLY A 266 -10.18 22.42 -6.80
CA GLY A 266 -10.09 22.04 -5.40
C GLY A 266 -9.38 20.70 -5.27
N GLU A 267 -8.38 20.61 -4.40
CA GLU A 267 -7.70 19.36 -4.08
C GLU A 267 -7.30 19.29 -2.61
N SER A 268 -7.24 18.08 -2.07
CA SER A 268 -6.62 17.78 -0.78
C SER A 268 -5.35 17.00 -1.04
N GLY A 269 -4.19 17.52 -0.63
CA GLY A 269 -2.89 16.87 -0.91
C GLY A 269 -1.82 17.82 -1.44
N HIS A 270 -2.00 19.12 -1.29
CA HIS A 270 -1.10 20.14 -1.82
C HIS A 270 -0.08 20.57 -0.76
N ASP A 271 1.21 20.57 -1.09
CA ASP A 271 2.25 21.02 -0.18
C ASP A 271 2.35 22.55 -0.19
N ASN A 272 2.14 23.19 0.96
CA ASN A 272 2.30 24.64 1.08
C ASN A 272 3.78 25.06 1.21
N ASP A 273 4.04 26.37 1.24
CA ASP A 273 5.40 26.94 1.38
C ASP A 273 6.16 26.49 2.65
N LYS A 274 5.46 25.92 3.65
CA LYS A 274 6.05 25.40 4.88
C LYS A 274 6.33 23.88 4.82
N GLY A 275 5.99 23.23 3.71
CA GLY A 275 6.08 21.78 3.54
C GLY A 275 4.97 21.01 4.26
N GLU A 276 3.84 21.67 4.58
CA GLU A 276 2.66 21.00 5.15
C GLU A 276 1.70 20.63 4.01
N THR A 277 1.23 19.39 4.00
CA THR A 277 0.22 18.93 3.03
C THR A 277 -1.18 19.36 3.48
N VAL A 278 -1.84 20.19 2.68
CA VAL A 278 -3.10 20.85 3.00
C VAL A 278 -4.15 20.74 1.89
N ILE A 279 -5.36 21.17 2.19
CA ILE A 279 -6.46 21.32 1.25
C ILE A 279 -6.42 22.73 0.64
N VAL A 280 -6.47 22.82 -0.68
CA VAL A 280 -6.40 24.10 -1.41
C VAL A 280 -7.52 24.24 -2.44
N VAL A 281 -7.77 25.49 -2.82
CA VAL A 281 -8.62 25.84 -3.96
C VAL A 281 -7.86 26.88 -4.76
N LEU A 282 -7.39 26.49 -5.94
CA LEU A 282 -6.51 27.29 -6.78
C LEU A 282 -7.23 27.69 -8.08
N PRO A 283 -6.96 28.88 -8.66
CA PRO A 283 -7.39 29.18 -10.01
C PRO A 283 -6.83 28.14 -10.99
N TRP A 284 -7.61 27.76 -12.01
CA TRP A 284 -7.20 26.77 -13.01
C TRP A 284 -5.83 27.09 -13.61
N GLU A 285 -5.58 28.33 -13.99
CA GLU A 285 -4.31 28.73 -14.62
C GLU A 285 -3.10 28.52 -13.71
N GLU A 286 -3.26 28.72 -12.40
CA GLU A 286 -2.20 28.51 -11.41
C GLU A 286 -1.93 27.01 -11.23
N TRP A 287 -2.99 26.24 -10.99
CA TRP A 287 -2.90 24.78 -10.84
C TRP A 287 -2.32 24.12 -12.11
N TRP A 288 -2.83 24.51 -13.29
CA TRP A 288 -2.39 23.96 -14.57
C TRP A 288 -0.95 24.33 -14.91
N ALA A 289 -0.52 25.56 -14.60
CA ALA A 289 0.88 25.96 -14.78
C ALA A 289 1.82 25.16 -13.87
N PHE A 290 1.39 24.84 -12.65
CA PHE A 290 2.16 23.98 -11.74
C PHE A 290 2.29 22.56 -12.33
N GLU A 291 1.18 21.90 -12.67
CA GLU A 291 1.18 20.52 -13.20
C GLU A 291 2.01 20.38 -14.48
N LEU A 292 2.04 21.40 -15.34
CA LEU A 292 2.81 21.36 -16.60
C LEU A 292 4.30 21.69 -16.43
N ALA A 293 4.65 22.61 -15.55
CA ALA A 293 6.00 23.19 -15.51
C ALA A 293 6.80 22.87 -14.25
N GLN A 294 6.13 22.58 -13.14
CA GLN A 294 6.75 22.47 -11.81
C GLN A 294 6.62 21.07 -11.21
N ASP A 295 5.57 20.31 -11.55
CA ASP A 295 5.45 18.92 -11.09
C ASP A 295 6.48 18.03 -11.80
N ASP A 296 7.53 17.69 -11.07
CA ASP A 296 8.63 16.88 -11.56
C ASP A 296 8.30 15.39 -11.61
N ALA A 297 7.13 14.96 -11.11
CA ALA A 297 6.65 13.58 -11.06
C ALA A 297 5.93 13.10 -12.35
N ASP A 298 5.83 13.96 -13.37
CA ASP A 298 5.23 13.67 -14.69
C ASP A 298 3.77 13.21 -14.58
N PRO A 299 2.87 14.12 -14.17
CA PRO A 299 1.49 13.77 -13.90
C PRO A 299 0.75 13.39 -15.19
N HIS A 300 -0.01 12.31 -15.11
CA HIS A 300 -1.00 11.92 -16.11
C HIS A 300 -2.35 12.34 -15.57
N ILE A 301 -3.08 13.17 -16.31
CA ILE A 301 -4.31 13.79 -15.81
C ILE A 301 -5.44 13.46 -16.78
N ALA A 302 -6.54 12.94 -16.25
CA ALA A 302 -7.79 12.71 -16.97
C ALA A 302 -8.93 13.50 -16.35
N LEU A 303 -9.70 14.19 -17.20
CA LEU A 303 -10.98 14.78 -16.86
C LEU A 303 -12.09 13.75 -17.07
N LEU A 304 -12.91 13.59 -16.05
CA LEU A 304 -14.10 12.75 -16.02
C LEU A 304 -15.31 13.70 -15.89
N PRO A 305 -15.95 14.07 -17.02
CA PRO A 305 -17.10 14.97 -16.99
C PRO A 305 -18.29 14.32 -16.28
N LEU A 306 -19.04 15.07 -15.50
CA LEU A 306 -20.32 14.57 -14.96
C LEU A 306 -21.33 14.33 -16.07
N HIS A 307 -22.11 13.26 -15.96
CA HIS A 307 -23.26 13.02 -16.82
C HIS A 307 -24.25 14.20 -16.70
N PRO A 308 -24.88 14.67 -17.79
CA PRO A 308 -25.81 15.81 -17.75
C PRO A 308 -26.91 15.70 -16.69
N ASP A 309 -27.48 14.51 -16.50
CA ASP A 309 -28.53 14.27 -15.50
C ASP A 309 -28.02 14.34 -14.05
N ILE A 310 -26.75 14.01 -13.83
CA ILE A 310 -26.10 14.10 -12.52
C ILE A 310 -25.70 15.55 -12.25
N ARG A 311 -25.13 16.22 -13.25
CA ARG A 311 -24.80 17.66 -13.20
C ARG A 311 -26.03 18.51 -12.90
N ALA A 312 -27.19 18.17 -13.46
CA ALA A 312 -28.44 18.88 -13.19
C ALA A 312 -28.92 18.77 -11.73
N LYS A 313 -28.48 17.74 -10.99
CA LYS A 313 -28.79 17.55 -9.56
C LYS A 313 -27.78 18.20 -8.64
N LEU A 314 -26.59 18.56 -9.15
CA LEU A 314 -25.50 19.13 -8.35
C LEU A 314 -25.87 20.52 -7.83
N ASN A 315 -25.99 20.66 -6.51
CA ASN A 315 -26.09 21.97 -5.88
C ASN A 315 -24.71 22.65 -5.82
N VAL A 316 -24.40 23.44 -6.85
CA VAL A 316 -23.11 24.14 -6.98
C VAL A 316 -22.83 25.10 -5.82
N THR A 317 -23.86 25.71 -5.22
CA THR A 317 -23.69 26.60 -4.05
C THR A 317 -23.21 25.79 -2.84
N ALA A 318 -23.86 24.66 -2.54
CA ALA A 318 -23.46 23.78 -1.44
C ALA A 318 -22.07 23.17 -1.68
N ALA A 319 -21.75 22.82 -2.93
CA ALA A 319 -20.40 22.37 -3.30
C ALA A 319 -19.34 23.42 -2.95
N TRP A 320 -19.58 24.68 -3.31
CA TRP A 320 -18.68 25.80 -2.99
C TRP A 320 -18.59 26.07 -1.48
N GLU A 321 -19.69 25.97 -0.74
CA GLU A 321 -19.70 26.12 0.72
C GLU A 321 -18.80 25.06 1.38
N TYR A 322 -18.93 23.80 0.97
CA TYR A 322 -18.08 22.72 1.48
C TYR A 322 -16.61 22.93 1.12
N VAL A 323 -16.29 23.13 -0.16
CA VAL A 323 -14.93 23.32 -0.67
C VAL A 323 -14.21 24.48 0.02
N ARG A 324 -14.88 25.62 0.20
CA ARG A 324 -14.31 26.77 0.92
C ARG A 324 -14.15 26.49 2.41
N SER A 325 -15.08 25.73 3.00
CA SER A 325 -15.01 25.40 4.43
C SER A 325 -13.79 24.54 4.76
N MET A 326 -13.29 23.75 3.79
CA MET A 326 -12.15 22.85 3.95
C MET A 326 -10.80 23.45 3.54
N SER A 327 -10.80 24.53 2.75
CA SER A 327 -9.56 25.20 2.33
C SER A 327 -8.69 25.61 3.53
N GLY A 328 -7.39 25.30 3.45
CA GLY A 328 -6.39 25.53 4.49
C GLY A 328 -6.35 24.49 5.61
N LYS A 329 -7.20 23.45 5.56
CA LYS A 329 -7.18 22.36 6.54
C LYS A 329 -6.13 21.29 6.21
N PRO A 330 -5.75 20.44 7.19
CA PRO A 330 -4.79 19.36 6.96
C PRO A 330 -5.31 18.29 6.00
N TYR A 331 -4.37 17.57 5.38
CA TYR A 331 -4.65 16.35 4.62
C TYR A 331 -5.12 15.19 5.52
N GLY A 332 -6.13 14.44 5.07
CA GLY A 332 -6.73 13.35 5.84
C GLY A 332 -5.94 12.04 5.80
N TYR A 333 -4.72 12.02 6.35
CA TYR A 333 -3.92 10.81 6.48
C TYR A 333 -4.63 9.73 7.31
N HIS A 334 -5.36 10.14 8.36
CA HIS A 334 -6.14 9.25 9.21
C HIS A 334 -7.20 8.48 8.42
N ASN A 335 -7.90 9.14 7.50
CA ASN A 335 -8.93 8.50 6.69
C ASN A 335 -8.28 7.58 5.63
N MET A 336 -7.25 8.06 4.93
CA MET A 336 -6.59 7.34 3.84
C MET A 336 -6.03 5.97 4.26
N ILE A 337 -5.51 5.85 5.49
CA ILE A 337 -4.87 4.60 5.94
C ILE A 337 -5.89 3.46 6.08
N PHE A 338 -7.13 3.76 6.47
CA PHE A 338 -8.14 2.74 6.77
C PHE A 338 -9.19 2.55 5.67
N SER A 339 -9.34 3.51 4.74
CA SER A 339 -10.38 3.51 3.69
C SER A 339 -10.30 2.38 2.65
N TRP A 340 -9.40 1.41 2.82
CA TRP A 340 -9.24 0.25 1.95
C TRP A 340 -9.16 -1.06 2.75
N ILE A 341 -9.41 -1.00 4.07
CA ILE A 341 -9.31 -2.12 5.02
C ILE A 341 -10.70 -2.47 5.54
N ASP A 342 -11.59 -2.90 4.66
CA ASP A 342 -13.01 -3.02 4.99
C ASP A 342 -13.41 -4.42 5.52
N THR A 343 -12.55 -5.41 5.32
CA THR A 343 -12.83 -6.81 5.65
C THR A 343 -11.76 -7.42 6.56
N ILE A 344 -12.08 -8.48 7.32
CA ILE A 344 -11.05 -9.14 8.16
C ILE A 344 -9.96 -9.78 7.28
N HIS A 345 -10.33 -10.20 6.07
CA HIS A 345 -9.45 -10.85 5.10
C HIS A 345 -9.72 -10.36 3.69
N GLY A 346 -8.66 -10.13 2.92
CA GLY A 346 -8.81 -9.77 1.50
C GLY A 346 -8.70 -8.29 1.19
N ASN A 347 -8.07 -7.51 2.07
CA ASN A 347 -7.69 -6.13 1.74
C ASN A 347 -6.22 -6.04 1.32
N TYR A 348 -5.37 -6.82 1.99
CA TYR A 348 -3.93 -6.69 1.88
C TYR A 348 -3.37 -7.46 0.68
N PRO A 349 -2.61 -6.81 -0.21
CA PRO A 349 -1.82 -7.51 -1.20
C PRO A 349 -0.84 -8.50 -0.56
N PRO A 350 -0.84 -9.78 -0.94
CA PRO A 350 0.09 -10.74 -0.37
C PRO A 350 1.56 -10.31 -0.54
N PRO A 351 2.44 -10.47 0.48
CA PRO A 351 2.24 -11.21 1.73
C PRO A 351 1.78 -10.34 2.92
N LEU A 352 1.31 -9.11 2.69
CA LEU A 352 0.81 -8.26 3.77
C LEU A 352 -0.42 -8.89 4.43
N ASP A 353 -0.54 -8.70 5.75
CA ASP A 353 -1.71 -8.98 6.55
C ASP A 353 -1.79 -7.98 7.72
N ALA A 354 -2.86 -8.05 8.51
CA ALA A 354 -3.07 -7.16 9.66
C ALA A 354 -1.97 -7.28 10.73
N HIS A 355 -1.33 -8.45 10.89
CA HIS A 355 -0.25 -8.62 11.85
C HIS A 355 1.05 -7.94 11.38
N VAL A 356 1.31 -7.97 10.06
CA VAL A 356 2.40 -7.22 9.44
C VAL A 356 2.14 -5.72 9.57
N ALA A 357 0.91 -5.26 9.31
CA ALA A 357 0.51 -3.87 9.51
C ALA A 357 0.74 -3.44 10.97
N ALA A 358 0.24 -4.20 11.95
CA ALA A 358 0.46 -3.94 13.37
C ALA A 358 1.95 -3.86 13.72
N SER A 359 2.78 -4.77 13.19
CA SER A 359 4.22 -4.79 13.44
C SER A 359 4.93 -3.57 12.84
N ILE A 360 4.54 -3.15 11.63
CA ILE A 360 5.06 -1.93 11.00
C ILE A 360 4.67 -0.71 11.84
N MET A 361 3.41 -0.63 12.29
CA MET A 361 2.92 0.44 13.15
C MET A 361 3.71 0.48 14.47
N THR A 362 3.96 -0.66 15.13
CA THR A 362 4.78 -0.75 16.35
C THR A 362 6.22 -0.27 16.12
N VAL A 363 6.87 -0.69 15.02
CA VAL A 363 8.24 -0.22 14.70
C VAL A 363 8.25 1.28 14.45
N TRP A 364 7.29 1.79 13.66
CA TRP A 364 7.20 3.20 13.33
C TRP A 364 6.93 4.06 14.57
N SER A 365 6.02 3.64 15.45
CA SER A 365 5.75 4.33 16.71
C SER A 365 6.99 4.44 17.60
N LYS A 366 7.90 3.47 17.57
CA LYS A 366 9.19 3.55 18.29
C LYS A 366 10.23 4.44 17.58
N LEU A 367 10.28 4.42 16.26
CA LEU A 367 11.27 5.18 15.48
C LEU A 367 10.90 6.67 15.32
N GLN A 368 9.61 6.97 15.23
CA GLN A 368 9.05 8.30 14.97
C GLN A 368 7.89 8.59 15.95
N PRO A 369 8.18 8.70 17.27
CA PRO A 369 7.15 8.86 18.30
C PRO A 369 6.33 10.15 18.14
N ASN A 370 6.86 11.17 17.46
CA ASN A 370 6.14 12.42 17.20
C ASN A 370 5.08 12.31 16.09
N TYR A 371 5.01 11.17 15.39
CA TYR A 371 4.08 10.92 14.29
C TYR A 371 3.14 9.73 14.59
N THR A 372 2.99 9.35 15.86
CA THR A 372 2.10 8.26 16.29
C THR A 372 0.63 8.59 16.17
N ASP A 373 0.29 9.88 16.11
CA ASP A 373 -1.08 10.35 16.00
C ASP A 373 -1.71 9.93 14.67
N LEU A 374 -0.90 9.57 13.66
CA LEU A 374 -1.34 9.13 12.34
C LEU A 374 -2.40 8.02 12.38
N TRP A 375 -2.32 7.12 13.36
CA TRP A 375 -3.30 6.03 13.54
C TRP A 375 -3.86 5.91 14.95
N ASN A 376 -3.14 6.35 16.00
CA ASN A 376 -3.60 6.13 17.37
C ASN A 376 -4.96 6.80 17.63
N GLU A 377 -5.16 8.03 17.16
CA GLU A 377 -6.43 8.73 17.37
C GLU A 377 -7.58 8.02 16.61
N ALA A 378 -7.33 7.62 15.36
CA ALA A 378 -8.29 6.93 14.51
C ALA A 378 -8.71 5.57 15.08
N LEU A 379 -7.74 4.80 15.60
CA LEU A 379 -8.00 3.53 16.27
C LEU A 379 -8.75 3.71 17.61
N ASN A 380 -8.41 4.75 18.37
CA ASN A 380 -9.15 5.10 19.59
C ASN A 380 -10.63 5.42 19.27
N LYS A 381 -10.90 6.16 18.19
CA LYS A 381 -12.28 6.45 17.75
C LYS A 381 -13.05 5.17 17.43
N ARG A 382 -12.45 4.27 16.64
CA ARG A 382 -13.01 2.95 16.31
C ARG A 382 -13.30 2.11 17.55
N LEU A 383 -12.42 2.18 18.55
CA LEU A 383 -12.58 1.46 19.82
C LEU A 383 -13.52 2.17 20.82
N GLY A 384 -13.89 3.43 20.58
CA GLY A 384 -14.63 4.26 21.52
C GLY A 384 -13.82 4.65 22.77
N THR A 385 -12.51 4.80 22.63
CA THR A 385 -11.56 5.22 23.69
C THR A 385 -10.90 6.56 23.33
N LYS A 386 -10.05 7.09 24.22
CA LYS A 386 -9.24 8.28 23.97
C LYS A 386 -7.88 8.16 24.64
N GLY A 387 -6.84 8.58 23.94
CA GLY A 387 -5.49 8.72 24.51
C GLY A 387 -4.76 7.41 24.80
N LEU A 388 -5.28 6.26 24.33
CA LEU A 388 -4.55 5.00 24.39
C LEU A 388 -3.48 4.97 23.30
N ASP A 389 -2.30 4.46 23.61
CA ASP A 389 -1.29 4.16 22.60
C ASP A 389 -1.58 2.83 21.87
N LEU A 390 -0.84 2.53 20.80
CA LEU A 390 -1.09 1.34 19.97
C LEU A 390 -1.08 0.02 20.79
N PRO A 391 -0.11 -0.25 21.68
CA PRO A 391 -0.17 -1.42 22.56
C PRO A 391 -1.42 -1.46 23.44
N GLU A 392 -1.79 -0.33 24.07
CA GLU A 392 -2.99 -0.24 24.90
C GLU A 392 -4.27 -0.45 24.11
N ILE A 393 -4.35 0.05 22.87
CA ILE A 393 -5.45 -0.16 21.94
C ILE A 393 -5.62 -1.66 21.64
N ILE A 394 -4.52 -2.34 21.28
CA ILE A 394 -4.55 -3.78 20.94
C ILE A 394 -5.04 -4.59 22.14
N VAL A 395 -4.49 -4.34 23.33
CA VAL A 395 -4.90 -5.04 24.56
C VAL A 395 -6.35 -4.73 24.94
N GLU A 396 -6.79 -3.48 24.81
CA GLU A 396 -8.16 -3.08 25.14
C GLU A 396 -9.19 -3.65 24.14
N ALA A 397 -8.84 -3.74 22.85
CA ALA A 397 -9.66 -4.42 21.85
C ALA A 397 -9.85 -5.89 22.22
N GLU A 398 -8.77 -6.61 22.52
CA GLU A 398 -8.82 -8.02 22.95
C GLU A 398 -9.64 -8.18 24.23
N ARG A 399 -9.46 -7.28 25.22
CA ARG A 399 -10.24 -7.29 26.47
C ARG A 399 -11.74 -7.13 26.23
N ARG A 400 -12.13 -6.43 25.17
CA ARG A 400 -13.53 -6.24 24.74
C ARG A 400 -14.05 -7.36 23.83
N GLY A 401 -13.22 -8.37 23.55
CA GLY A 401 -13.58 -9.49 22.68
C GLY A 401 -13.55 -9.15 21.20
N SER A 402 -12.84 -8.08 20.80
CA SER A 402 -12.56 -7.72 19.40
C SER A 402 -11.10 -8.00 19.10
N SER A 403 -10.81 -8.50 17.91
CA SER A 403 -9.45 -8.60 17.40
C SER A 403 -8.97 -7.26 16.81
N PHE A 404 -7.65 -7.12 16.60
CA PHE A 404 -7.08 -5.91 16.01
C PHE A 404 -7.48 -5.78 14.53
N ASP A 405 -7.53 -6.88 13.80
CA ASP A 405 -8.06 -6.97 12.44
C ASP A 405 -9.54 -6.55 12.38
N GLU A 406 -10.40 -7.01 13.29
CA GLU A 406 -11.79 -6.52 13.35
C GLU A 406 -11.86 -5.01 13.66
N LEU A 407 -11.00 -4.51 14.54
CA LEU A 407 -10.96 -3.08 14.84
C LEU A 407 -10.61 -2.25 13.60
N LEU A 408 -9.68 -2.72 12.77
CA LEU A 408 -9.28 -2.04 11.54
C LEU A 408 -10.43 -1.93 10.52
N THR A 409 -11.39 -2.87 10.55
CA THR A 409 -12.56 -2.89 9.66
C THR A 409 -13.72 -1.99 10.07
N VAL A 410 -13.61 -1.30 11.21
CA VAL A 410 -14.64 -0.34 11.62
C VAL A 410 -14.60 0.86 10.67
N PRO A 411 -15.71 1.17 9.97
CA PRO A 411 -15.72 2.25 8.99
C PRO A 411 -15.37 3.59 9.61
N GLU A 412 -14.52 4.34 8.92
CA GLU A 412 -14.30 5.75 9.17
C GLU A 412 -15.64 6.50 9.05
N GLN A 413 -15.84 7.53 9.88
CA GLN A 413 -17.06 8.34 9.83
C GLN A 413 -16.70 9.75 9.42
N ASP A 414 -17.48 10.32 8.49
CA ASP A 414 -17.22 11.65 7.93
C ASP A 414 -17.28 12.77 8.99
N ASP A 415 -17.95 12.55 10.11
CA ASP A 415 -18.10 13.51 11.20
C ASP A 415 -17.00 13.41 12.28
N TRP A 416 -16.07 12.45 12.15
CA TRP A 416 -14.96 12.31 13.09
C TRP A 416 -14.00 13.51 12.99
N LEU A 417 -13.77 14.14 14.15
CA LEU A 417 -12.86 15.27 14.31
C LEU A 417 -11.57 14.83 14.97
N TYR A 418 -10.44 15.05 14.31
CA TYR A 418 -9.11 14.74 14.81
C TYR A 418 -8.49 15.93 15.57
N ALA A 419 -7.41 15.70 16.29
CA ALA A 419 -6.73 16.72 17.08
C ALA A 419 -6.14 17.85 16.22
N ASP A 420 -5.74 17.54 14.98
CA ASP A 420 -5.28 18.50 13.97
C ASP A 420 -6.44 19.20 13.23
N GLY A 421 -7.68 18.74 13.43
CA GLY A 421 -8.90 19.38 12.99
C GLY A 421 -9.75 18.49 12.08
N ARG A 422 -10.54 19.14 11.21
CA ARG A 422 -11.21 18.44 10.11
C ARG A 422 -10.18 18.22 9.01
N SER A 423 -10.11 17.01 8.49
CA SER A 423 -9.22 16.64 7.39
C SER A 423 -9.94 15.62 6.51
N THR A 424 -9.53 15.54 5.25
CA THR A 424 -10.06 14.57 4.27
C THR A 424 -8.94 14.17 3.32
N SER A 425 -8.89 12.92 2.88
CA SER A 425 -8.00 12.50 1.79
C SER A 425 -8.40 13.17 0.47
N CYS A 426 -7.57 13.03 -0.57
CA CYS A 426 -7.81 13.60 -1.90
C CYS A 426 -9.20 13.26 -2.45
N VAL A 427 -9.59 11.98 -2.38
CA VAL A 427 -10.86 11.50 -2.91
C VAL A 427 -12.04 11.75 -1.96
N ALA A 428 -11.84 11.56 -0.66
CA ALA A 428 -12.89 11.80 0.34
C ALA A 428 -13.36 13.26 0.29
N TYR A 429 -12.44 14.20 0.04
CA TYR A 429 -12.77 15.61 -0.19
C TYR A 429 -13.79 15.81 -1.32
N ILE A 430 -13.62 15.10 -2.44
CA ILE A 430 -14.50 15.25 -3.61
C ILE A 430 -15.82 14.51 -3.39
N VAL A 431 -15.78 13.30 -2.83
CA VAL A 431 -16.99 12.51 -2.55
C VAL A 431 -17.85 13.20 -1.50
N GLU A 432 -17.24 13.79 -0.47
CA GLU A 432 -17.96 14.59 0.52
C GLU A 432 -18.54 15.86 -0.11
N MET A 433 -17.82 16.52 -1.03
CA MET A 433 -18.39 17.62 -1.82
C MET A 433 -19.63 17.17 -2.61
N TYR A 434 -19.58 16.01 -3.29
CA TYR A 434 -20.74 15.45 -3.99
C TYR A 434 -21.90 15.12 -3.04
N LYS A 435 -21.59 14.59 -1.85
CA LYS A 435 -22.55 14.29 -0.79
C LYS A 435 -23.25 15.55 -0.29
N GLN A 436 -22.51 16.60 0.05
CA GLN A 436 -23.05 17.90 0.48
C GLN A 436 -23.81 18.61 -0.65
N ALA A 437 -23.39 18.41 -1.91
CA ALA A 437 -24.06 18.96 -3.08
C ALA A 437 -25.31 18.16 -3.52
N GLY A 438 -25.67 17.09 -2.80
CA GLY A 438 -26.92 16.35 -2.98
C GLY A 438 -26.89 15.21 -4.00
N LEU A 439 -25.72 14.82 -4.51
CA LEU A 439 -25.63 13.76 -5.54
C LEU A 439 -25.97 12.36 -5.03
N PHE A 440 -25.88 12.13 -3.72
CA PHE A 440 -26.21 10.85 -3.08
C PHE A 440 -27.65 10.77 -2.56
N HIS A 441 -28.52 11.76 -2.82
CA HIS A 441 -29.92 11.68 -2.36
C HIS A 441 -30.66 10.50 -3.04
N PRO A 442 -31.46 9.68 -2.31
CA PRO A 442 -31.87 9.82 -0.91
C PRO A 442 -31.03 9.07 0.12
N ILE A 443 -29.89 8.50 -0.26
CA ILE A 443 -29.07 7.64 0.59
C ILE A 443 -27.92 8.39 1.29
N THR A 444 -27.91 9.73 1.24
CA THR A 444 -26.86 10.59 1.78
C THR A 444 -26.41 10.19 3.18
N ASP A 445 -27.34 9.89 4.09
CA ASP A 445 -27.04 9.57 5.50
C ASP A 445 -26.39 8.18 5.68
N SER A 446 -26.37 7.35 4.64
CA SER A 446 -25.80 6.00 4.64
C SER A 446 -24.50 5.91 3.83
N ILE A 447 -23.93 7.04 3.43
CA ILE A 447 -22.66 7.10 2.70
C ILE A 447 -21.60 7.68 3.62
N GLN A 448 -20.47 6.99 3.77
CA GLN A 448 -19.26 7.54 4.39
C GLN A 448 -18.27 7.89 3.27
N ALA A 449 -18.11 9.16 2.94
CA ALA A 449 -17.17 9.61 1.90
C ALA A 449 -15.72 9.25 2.23
N THR A 450 -15.41 9.15 3.53
CA THR A 450 -14.10 8.74 4.06
C THR A 450 -13.75 7.27 3.80
N GLU A 451 -14.71 6.43 3.41
CA GLU A 451 -14.51 5.03 3.03
C GLU A 451 -14.28 4.83 1.52
N PHE A 452 -14.25 5.90 0.72
CA PHE A 452 -14.00 5.79 -0.70
C PHE A 452 -12.50 5.79 -1.00
N THR A 453 -12.04 4.81 -1.77
CA THR A 453 -10.77 4.92 -2.49
C THR A 453 -10.96 5.70 -3.80
N ILE A 454 -9.84 6.06 -4.45
CA ILE A 454 -9.88 6.70 -5.78
C ILE A 454 -10.60 5.81 -6.80
N LYS A 455 -10.43 4.48 -6.70
CA LYS A 455 -11.19 3.52 -7.52
C LYS A 455 -12.67 3.69 -7.33
N ASP A 456 -13.10 3.66 -6.07
CA ASP A 456 -14.52 3.71 -5.75
C ASP A 456 -15.19 4.99 -6.25
N ALA A 457 -14.45 6.11 -6.29
CA ALA A 457 -14.97 7.35 -6.83
C ALA A 457 -15.11 7.33 -8.36
N TYR A 458 -14.13 6.84 -9.13
CA TYR A 458 -14.23 6.88 -10.60
C TYR A 458 -15.15 5.79 -11.18
N ILE A 459 -15.50 4.75 -10.40
CA ILE A 459 -16.48 3.72 -10.82
C ILE A 459 -17.93 4.15 -10.53
N LEU A 460 -18.15 5.20 -9.73
CA LEU A 460 -19.49 5.76 -9.53
C LEU A 460 -20.11 6.12 -10.87
N LYS A 461 -21.38 5.79 -11.02
CA LYS A 461 -22.14 6.09 -12.24
C LYS A 461 -22.56 7.56 -12.33
N PHE A 462 -21.61 8.45 -12.10
CA PHE A 462 -21.76 9.90 -12.07
C PHE A 462 -21.31 10.56 -13.36
N PHE A 463 -20.50 9.87 -14.16
CA PHE A 463 -19.75 10.46 -15.25
C PHE A 463 -20.38 10.20 -16.61
N GLU A 464 -19.88 10.90 -17.62
CA GLU A 464 -20.34 10.77 -18.99
C GLU A 464 -20.09 9.36 -19.55
N ASP A 465 -21.11 8.77 -20.18
CA ASP A 465 -21.07 7.44 -20.80
C ASP A 465 -21.26 7.50 -22.33
N ASN A 466 -21.59 8.67 -22.87
CA ASN A 466 -21.73 8.92 -24.29
C ASN A 466 -20.56 9.74 -24.83
N SER A 467 -19.69 9.09 -25.58
CA SER A 467 -18.52 9.71 -26.22
C SER A 467 -18.87 10.89 -27.14
N SER A 468 -20.10 11.00 -27.65
CA SER A 468 -20.51 12.12 -28.51
C SER A 468 -20.76 13.43 -27.72
N ARG A 469 -20.81 13.37 -26.39
CA ARG A 469 -20.98 14.54 -25.50
C ARG A 469 -19.67 14.97 -24.84
N LEU A 470 -18.60 14.20 -25.00
CA LEU A 470 -17.28 14.60 -24.56
C LEU A 470 -16.83 15.84 -25.38
N PRO A 471 -16.00 16.73 -24.79
CA PRO A 471 -15.46 17.89 -25.49
C PRO A 471 -14.75 17.51 -26.79
N GLU A 472 -14.74 18.41 -27.79
CA GLU A 472 -14.14 18.10 -29.11
C GLU A 472 -12.64 17.80 -29.04
N TRP A 473 -11.92 18.45 -28.11
CA TRP A 473 -10.49 18.21 -27.86
C TRP A 473 -10.21 16.84 -27.21
N CYS A 474 -11.25 16.16 -26.71
CA CYS A 474 -11.14 14.86 -26.07
C CYS A 474 -10.81 13.78 -27.11
N ASN A 475 -9.74 13.01 -26.88
CA ASN A 475 -9.24 11.98 -27.79
C ASN A 475 -8.76 12.49 -29.18
N GLU A 476 -8.61 13.80 -29.41
CA GLU A 476 -8.27 14.34 -30.75
C GLU A 476 -6.92 13.86 -31.28
N HIS A 477 -5.95 13.63 -30.38
CA HIS A 477 -4.57 13.28 -30.73
C HIS A 477 -4.19 11.84 -30.35
N ASP A 478 -5.15 10.99 -30.00
CA ASP A 478 -4.91 9.61 -29.58
C ASP A 478 -5.55 8.62 -30.59
N ASP A 479 -4.87 7.52 -30.88
CA ASP A 479 -5.38 6.48 -31.76
C ASP A 479 -6.42 5.58 -31.05
N VAL A 480 -6.45 5.63 -29.73
CA VAL A 480 -7.42 4.93 -28.88
C VAL A 480 -8.40 5.94 -28.28
N LYS A 481 -9.70 5.69 -28.47
CA LYS A 481 -10.76 6.51 -27.87
C LYS A 481 -11.07 6.02 -26.47
N LEU A 482 -10.75 6.84 -25.47
CA LEU A 482 -11.10 6.62 -24.07
C LEU A 482 -12.53 7.12 -23.79
N PRO A 483 -13.24 6.53 -22.81
CA PRO A 483 -14.57 6.98 -22.40
C PRO A 483 -14.53 8.28 -21.59
N PHE A 484 -13.34 8.79 -21.27
CA PHE A 484 -13.05 10.04 -20.55
C PHE A 484 -11.95 10.81 -21.30
N CYS A 485 -11.60 12.00 -20.81
CA CYS A 485 -10.68 12.90 -21.51
C CYS A 485 -9.33 12.98 -20.84
N GLN A 486 -8.33 12.24 -21.35
CA GLN A 486 -6.96 12.39 -20.89
C GLN A 486 -6.35 13.70 -21.41
N ILE A 487 -6.07 14.61 -20.48
CA ILE A 487 -5.58 15.96 -20.74
C ILE A 487 -4.06 15.97 -20.95
N THR A 488 -3.31 15.30 -20.08
CA THR A 488 -1.84 15.24 -20.17
C THR A 488 -1.30 13.86 -19.79
N GLY A 489 -0.04 13.62 -20.15
CA GLY A 489 0.73 12.45 -19.74
C GLY A 489 1.13 11.55 -20.91
N LYS A 490 2.34 11.01 -20.80
CA LYS A 490 2.99 10.14 -21.81
C LYS A 490 2.30 8.78 -21.98
N TYR A 491 1.77 8.22 -20.91
CA TYR A 491 1.11 6.91 -20.90
C TYR A 491 -0.40 7.06 -20.86
N ARG A 492 -1.10 6.12 -21.49
CA ARG A 492 -2.56 6.09 -21.51
C ARG A 492 -3.05 5.73 -20.11
N MET A 493 -3.91 6.57 -19.56
CA MET A 493 -4.57 6.31 -18.30
C MET A 493 -5.60 5.19 -18.50
N GLU A 494 -5.62 4.27 -17.55
CA GLU A 494 -6.59 3.20 -17.47
C GLU A 494 -7.43 3.46 -16.21
N LEU A 495 -8.76 3.44 -16.34
CA LEU A 495 -9.68 3.52 -15.20
C LEU A 495 -10.63 2.32 -15.30
N PRO A 496 -10.21 1.12 -14.81
CA PRO A 496 -11.01 -0.09 -14.91
C PRO A 496 -12.39 0.09 -14.26
N ASP A 497 -13.45 -0.46 -14.84
CA ASP A 497 -14.82 -0.31 -14.31
C ASP A 497 -15.33 1.14 -14.23
N TYR A 498 -14.70 2.07 -14.95
CA TYR A 498 -15.13 3.47 -15.04
C TYR A 498 -16.63 3.60 -15.26
N ASN A 499 -17.29 4.36 -14.37
CA ASN A 499 -18.69 4.74 -14.51
C ASN A 499 -19.68 3.55 -14.59
N THR A 500 -19.52 2.54 -13.73
CA THR A 500 -20.31 1.29 -13.78
C THR A 500 -21.24 1.06 -12.60
N ILE A 501 -20.98 1.66 -11.43
CA ILE A 501 -21.67 1.35 -10.17
C ILE A 501 -22.65 2.46 -9.77
N GLU A 502 -23.93 2.11 -9.70
CA GLU A 502 -24.95 2.98 -9.10
C GLU A 502 -24.71 3.08 -7.58
N PRO A 503 -24.77 4.27 -6.96
CA PRO A 503 -24.65 4.38 -5.51
C PRO A 503 -25.73 3.61 -4.75
N TYR A 504 -25.37 2.98 -3.63
CA TYR A 504 -26.29 2.32 -2.69
C TYR A 504 -25.83 2.49 -1.24
N PRO A 505 -26.72 2.29 -0.25
CA PRO A 505 -26.40 2.50 1.17
C PRO A 505 -25.23 1.62 1.63
N HIS A 506 -24.35 2.19 2.46
CA HIS A 506 -23.20 1.50 3.05
C HIS A 506 -22.20 0.93 2.04
N MET A 507 -22.12 1.54 0.84
CA MET A 507 -21.15 1.14 -0.17
C MET A 507 -19.72 1.40 0.30
N ASN A 508 -18.82 0.46 -0.03
CA ASN A 508 -17.39 0.54 0.29
C ASN A 508 -17.07 0.49 1.79
N GLU A 509 -18.00 0.05 2.64
CA GLU A 509 -17.70 -0.21 4.07
C GLU A 509 -17.26 -1.67 4.32
N ARG A 510 -17.36 -2.54 3.29
CA ARG A 510 -17.12 -4.00 3.38
C ARG A 510 -16.50 -4.58 2.10
N CYS A 511 -15.74 -3.79 1.36
CA CYS A 511 -15.16 -4.18 0.08
C CYS A 511 -13.73 -4.73 0.21
N PRO A 512 -13.47 -5.98 -0.23
CA PRO A 512 -12.10 -6.47 -0.35
C PRO A 512 -11.37 -5.78 -1.51
N SER A 513 -10.06 -5.58 -1.36
CA SER A 513 -9.19 -4.94 -2.38
C SER A 513 -7.98 -5.80 -2.80
N LEU A 514 -8.21 -7.10 -3.08
CA LEU A 514 -7.11 -8.00 -3.46
C LEU A 514 -6.64 -7.84 -4.91
N PRO A 515 -5.33 -7.59 -5.14
CA PRO A 515 -4.73 -7.74 -6.47
C PRO A 515 -4.74 -9.19 -6.97
N PRO A 516 -4.56 -9.40 -8.28
CA PRO A 516 -4.47 -8.38 -9.34
C PRO A 516 -5.84 -7.96 -9.89
N LYS A 517 -6.91 -8.65 -9.49
CA LYS A 517 -8.24 -8.50 -10.12
C LYS A 517 -9.13 -7.50 -9.42
N TYR A 518 -8.89 -7.22 -8.13
CA TYR A 518 -9.69 -6.29 -7.33
C TYR A 518 -11.19 -6.56 -7.46
N ILE A 519 -11.56 -7.84 -7.32
CA ILE A 519 -12.93 -8.31 -7.49
C ILE A 519 -13.79 -7.65 -6.43
N ARG A 520 -14.82 -6.95 -6.88
CA ARG A 520 -15.81 -6.26 -6.05
C ARG A 520 -17.06 -7.15 -5.89
N PRO A 521 -17.30 -7.77 -4.72
CA PRO A 521 -18.49 -8.58 -4.50
C PRO A 521 -19.78 -7.74 -4.52
N ASP A 522 -20.91 -8.35 -4.85
CA ASP A 522 -22.21 -7.67 -4.82
C ASP A 522 -22.54 -7.19 -3.40
N GLY A 523 -22.85 -5.91 -3.24
CA GLY A 523 -23.27 -5.31 -1.96
C GLY A 523 -22.13 -5.07 -0.97
N CYS A 524 -20.89 -5.36 -1.35
CA CYS A 524 -19.81 -4.44 -1.02
C CYS A 524 -20.13 -3.15 -1.77
#